data_AF-A0KZC8-F1
#
_entry.id   AF-A0KZC8-F1
#
_cell.length_a   1.000
_cell.length_b   1.000
_cell.length_c   1.000
_cell.angle_alpha   90.00
_cell.angle_beta   90.00
_cell.angle_gamma   90.00
#
_symmetry.space_group_name_H-M   'P 1'
#
loop_
_entity.id
_entity.type
_entity.pdbx_description
1 polymer ?
#
loop_
_entity_poly.entity_id
_entity_poly.type
_entity_poly.pdbx_seq_one_letter_code
_entity_poly.pdbx_strand_id
1 'polypeptide(L)'
;MQMSLLSFLFKKKQPSMHKKDGAPKTSGELIAEVTDGANLVDGKQTWKQVDEKKHDIDVMKRCCDAELKTMEKAGMVPAPYYFERVAILSRKEKNYEQEIFYCAQYIEKVEAFYLKNGTAGIADVRKGPTYQAIVKRLQKARELYAKQRT
;
A
#
# COMPACT_ATOMS: atom_id res chain seq x y z
N MET A 1 15.26 -7.84 21.99
CA MET A 1 14.80 -9.01 21.22
C MET A 1 14.46 -8.53 19.81
N GLN A 2 15.26 -8.89 18.80
CA GLN A 2 15.07 -8.44 17.42
C GLN A 2 13.82 -9.08 16.82
N MET A 3 12.84 -8.27 16.42
CA MET A 3 11.66 -8.72 15.67
C MET A 3 11.95 -8.51 14.17
N SER A 4 12.10 -9.60 13.43
CA SER A 4 12.29 -9.60 11.96
C SER A 4 10.95 -9.35 11.25
N LEU A 5 10.94 -8.79 10.04
CA LEU A 5 9.73 -8.67 9.19
C LEU A 5 8.96 -10.01 9.07
N LEU A 6 9.69 -11.13 9.07
CA LEU A 6 9.14 -12.49 9.10
C LEU A 6 8.37 -12.78 10.39
N SER A 7 8.86 -12.33 11.55
CA SER A 7 8.17 -12.53 12.85
C SER A 7 6.81 -11.85 12.93
N PHE A 8 6.57 -10.81 12.12
CA PHE A 8 5.25 -10.17 12.04
C PHE A 8 4.25 -10.99 11.22
N LEU A 9 4.72 -11.61 10.12
CA LEU A 9 3.92 -12.50 9.28
C LEU A 9 3.47 -13.76 10.03
N PHE A 10 4.33 -14.31 10.90
CA PHE A 10 4.07 -15.57 11.62
C PHE A 10 3.21 -15.44 12.89
N LYS A 11 2.78 -14.22 13.28
CA LYS A 11 2.01 -14.01 14.52
C LYS A 11 0.56 -14.51 14.48
N LYS A 12 -0.04 -14.67 13.29
CA LYS A 12 -1.45 -15.07 13.13
C LYS A 12 -1.67 -16.45 12.48
N LYS A 13 -0.75 -16.87 11.61
CA LYS A 13 -0.81 -18.13 10.87
C LYS A 13 0.63 -18.54 10.55
N GLN A 14 0.97 -19.82 10.64
CA GLN A 14 2.26 -20.34 10.18
C GLN A 14 2.12 -20.83 8.73
N PRO A 15 2.38 -19.98 7.72
CA PRO A 15 2.32 -20.42 6.33
C PRO A 15 3.42 -21.43 6.04
N SER A 16 3.13 -22.40 5.17
CA SER A 16 4.16 -23.32 4.69
C SER A 16 5.21 -22.55 3.90
N MET A 17 6.49 -22.72 4.22
CA MET A 17 7.61 -22.10 3.51
C MET A 17 7.83 -22.66 2.10
N HIS A 18 7.30 -23.84 1.82
CA HIS A 18 7.48 -24.56 0.56
C HIS A 18 6.14 -24.79 -0.14
N LYS A 19 6.22 -24.86 -1.47
CA LYS A 19 5.15 -25.27 -2.39
C LYS A 19 4.98 -26.80 -2.32
N LYS A 20 3.91 -27.31 -2.96
CA LYS A 20 3.62 -28.77 -3.00
C LYS A 20 4.71 -29.58 -3.70
N ASP A 21 5.45 -28.96 -4.61
CA ASP A 21 6.58 -29.53 -5.35
C ASP A 21 7.93 -29.37 -4.61
N GLY A 22 7.93 -28.83 -3.39
CA GLY A 22 9.13 -28.61 -2.60
C GLY A 22 9.90 -27.31 -2.89
N ALA A 23 9.48 -26.52 -3.89
CA ALA A 23 10.13 -25.23 -4.16
C ALA A 23 9.81 -24.17 -3.09
N PRO A 24 10.73 -23.24 -2.77
CA PRO A 24 10.47 -22.18 -1.79
C PRO A 24 9.38 -21.22 -2.31
N LYS A 25 8.52 -20.75 -1.39
CA LYS A 25 7.54 -19.70 -1.71
C LYS A 25 8.18 -18.32 -1.76
N THR A 26 7.69 -17.51 -2.68
CA THR A 26 7.97 -16.07 -2.73
C THR A 26 7.31 -15.35 -1.55
N SER A 27 7.81 -14.16 -1.21
CA SER A 27 7.20 -13.30 -0.20
C SER A 27 5.73 -12.99 -0.51
N GLY A 28 5.38 -12.77 -1.78
CA GLY A 28 3.99 -12.54 -2.19
C GLY A 28 3.08 -13.75 -1.96
N GLU A 29 3.56 -14.96 -2.18
CA GLU A 29 2.82 -16.20 -1.92
C GLU A 29 2.61 -16.42 -0.41
N LEU A 30 3.63 -16.14 0.41
CA LEU A 30 3.50 -16.19 1.87
C LEU A 30 2.49 -15.16 2.38
N ILE A 31 2.55 -13.92 1.87
CA ILE A 31 1.59 -12.87 2.23
C ILE A 31 0.16 -13.25 1.83
N ALA A 32 -0.03 -13.85 0.65
CA ALA A 32 -1.35 -14.30 0.22
C ALA A 32 -1.92 -15.37 1.15
N GLU A 33 -1.10 -16.29 1.64
CA GLU A 33 -1.56 -17.33 2.56
C GLU A 33 -1.94 -16.80 3.94
N VAL A 34 -1.16 -15.84 4.49
CA VAL A 34 -1.47 -15.25 5.81
C VAL A 34 -2.61 -14.23 5.77
N THR A 35 -2.91 -13.69 4.59
CA THR A 35 -3.99 -12.70 4.41
C THR A 35 -5.24 -13.26 3.75
N ASP A 36 -5.31 -14.58 3.52
CA ASP A 36 -6.36 -15.23 2.73
C ASP A 36 -6.60 -14.51 1.39
N GLY A 37 -5.50 -14.17 0.71
CA GLY A 37 -5.49 -13.53 -0.61
C GLY A 37 -5.81 -12.04 -0.61
N ALA A 38 -5.75 -11.33 0.53
CA ALA A 38 -6.08 -9.90 0.57
C ALA A 38 -5.14 -9.02 -0.27
N ASN A 39 -3.93 -9.49 -0.56
CA ASN A 39 -2.96 -8.85 -1.45
C ASN A 39 -3.14 -9.23 -2.93
N LEU A 40 -4.23 -9.90 -3.31
CA LEU A 40 -4.53 -10.27 -4.68
C LEU A 40 -5.58 -9.32 -5.28
N VAL A 41 -5.31 -8.87 -6.50
CA VAL A 41 -6.24 -8.15 -7.37
C VAL A 41 -6.40 -8.96 -8.64
N ASP A 42 -7.63 -9.31 -9.02
CA ASP A 42 -7.92 -10.22 -10.14
C ASP A 42 -7.16 -11.57 -10.05
N GLY A 43 -7.00 -12.09 -8.83
CA GLY A 43 -6.27 -13.35 -8.57
C GLY A 43 -4.74 -13.25 -8.76
N LYS A 44 -4.20 -12.09 -9.11
CA LYS A 44 -2.77 -11.83 -9.25
C LYS A 44 -2.27 -10.92 -8.11
N GLN A 45 -0.99 -11.06 -7.77
CA GLN A 45 -0.32 -10.14 -6.85
C GLN A 45 -0.40 -8.70 -7.36
N THR A 46 -0.52 -7.71 -6.45
CA THR A 46 -0.65 -6.28 -6.81
C THR A 46 0.47 -5.81 -7.76
N TRP A 47 1.71 -6.27 -7.59
CA TRP A 47 2.84 -5.87 -8.44
C TRP A 47 2.70 -6.33 -9.90
N LYS A 48 2.05 -7.50 -10.14
CA LYS A 48 1.79 -7.99 -11.51
C LYS A 48 0.77 -7.12 -12.25
N GLN A 49 -0.08 -6.38 -11.53
CA GLN A 49 -1.02 -5.45 -12.15
C GLN A 49 -0.32 -4.19 -12.68
N VAL A 50 0.85 -3.83 -12.13
CA VAL A 50 1.56 -2.60 -12.50
C VAL A 50 2.12 -2.69 -13.92
N ASP A 51 2.67 -3.84 -14.29
CA ASP A 51 3.33 -4.02 -15.60
C ASP A 51 2.34 -3.81 -16.75
N GLU A 52 1.11 -4.27 -16.60
CA GLU A 52 0.07 -4.22 -17.64
C GLU A 52 -0.89 -3.03 -17.47
N LYS A 53 -1.22 -2.65 -16.22
CA LYS A 53 -2.38 -1.82 -15.91
C LYS A 53 -2.07 -0.58 -15.06
N LYS A 54 -0.81 -0.13 -14.96
CA LYS A 54 -0.46 1.11 -14.22
C LYS A 54 -1.21 2.37 -14.66
N HIS A 55 -1.85 2.38 -15.83
CA HIS A 55 -2.62 3.52 -16.32
C HIS A 55 -4.14 3.37 -16.13
N ASP A 56 -4.59 2.22 -15.65
CA ASP A 56 -5.98 1.95 -15.32
C ASP A 56 -6.24 2.38 -13.87
N ILE A 57 -6.99 3.46 -13.69
CA ILE A 57 -7.20 4.06 -12.37
C ILE A 57 -7.99 3.13 -11.46
N ASP A 58 -8.95 2.36 -11.99
CA ASP A 58 -9.80 1.48 -11.18
C ASP A 58 -9.03 0.24 -10.72
N VAL A 59 -8.09 -0.26 -11.52
CA VAL A 59 -7.13 -1.27 -11.06
C VAL A 59 -6.24 -0.72 -9.95
N MET A 60 -5.70 0.51 -10.09
CA MET A 60 -4.85 1.10 -9.06
C MET A 60 -5.60 1.36 -7.75
N LYS A 61 -6.86 1.78 -7.80
CA LYS A 61 -7.73 1.91 -6.61
C LYS A 61 -7.92 0.56 -5.90
N ARG A 62 -8.19 -0.51 -6.65
CA ARG A 62 -8.31 -1.86 -6.07
C ARG A 62 -6.99 -2.36 -5.47
N CYS A 63 -5.85 -1.96 -6.04
CA CYS A 63 -4.55 -2.21 -5.42
C CYS A 63 -4.40 -1.44 -4.10
N CYS A 64 -4.82 -0.18 -4.00
CA CYS A 64 -4.86 0.55 -2.72
C CYS A 64 -5.70 -0.20 -1.68
N ASP A 65 -6.89 -0.68 -2.04
CA ASP A 65 -7.75 -1.44 -1.13
C ASP A 65 -7.10 -2.75 -0.66
N ALA A 66 -6.41 -3.45 -1.57
CA ALA A 66 -5.67 -4.68 -1.25
C ALA A 66 -4.52 -4.41 -0.27
N GLU A 67 -3.78 -3.31 -0.44
CA GLU A 67 -2.72 -2.91 0.49
C GLU A 67 -3.27 -2.58 1.88
N LEU A 68 -4.41 -1.88 1.98
CA LEU A 68 -5.04 -1.58 3.27
C LEU A 68 -5.56 -2.83 3.98
N LYS A 69 -6.22 -3.74 3.25
CA LYS A 69 -6.66 -5.03 3.82
C LYS A 69 -5.46 -5.88 4.27
N THR A 70 -4.37 -5.83 3.52
CA THR A 70 -3.12 -6.50 3.87
C THR A 70 -2.52 -5.90 5.14
N MET A 71 -2.53 -4.58 5.28
CA MET A 71 -2.13 -3.89 6.51
C MET A 71 -2.97 -4.35 7.71
N GLU A 72 -4.28 -4.43 7.59
CA GLU A 72 -5.16 -4.87 8.68
C GLU A 72 -4.93 -6.34 9.08
N LYS A 73 -4.74 -7.21 8.09
CA LYS A 73 -4.57 -8.64 8.34
C LYS A 73 -3.17 -9.00 8.82
N ALA A 74 -2.14 -8.55 8.10
CA ALA A 74 -0.75 -8.91 8.32
C ALA A 74 0.05 -7.86 9.12
N GLY A 75 -0.52 -6.69 9.40
CA GLY A 75 0.16 -5.62 10.14
C GLY A 75 1.39 -5.06 9.42
N MET A 76 1.33 -5.02 8.09
CA MET A 76 2.39 -4.45 7.25
C MET A 76 2.00 -3.04 6.81
N VAL A 77 2.99 -2.17 6.67
CA VAL A 77 2.77 -0.83 6.12
C VAL A 77 2.36 -0.95 4.65
N PRO A 78 1.28 -0.27 4.19
CA PRO A 78 0.85 -0.34 2.80
C PRO A 78 1.92 0.21 1.85
N ALA A 79 2.06 -0.37 0.67
CA ALA A 79 3.00 0.11 -0.33
C ALA A 79 2.56 1.48 -0.90
N PRO A 80 3.42 2.52 -0.92
CA PRO A 80 3.05 3.86 -1.37
C PRO A 80 2.75 3.95 -2.88
N TYR A 81 3.29 3.03 -3.68
CA TYR A 81 3.27 3.11 -5.14
C TYR A 81 1.86 3.30 -5.71
N TYR A 82 0.91 2.47 -5.28
CA TYR A 82 -0.45 2.49 -5.83
C TYR A 82 -1.19 3.78 -5.45
N PHE A 83 -0.99 4.28 -4.24
CA PHE A 83 -1.58 5.54 -3.77
C PHE A 83 -1.02 6.74 -4.53
N GLU A 84 0.30 6.78 -4.75
CA GLU A 84 0.89 7.82 -5.60
C GLU A 84 0.33 7.71 -7.02
N ARG A 85 0.16 6.48 -7.53
CA ARG A 85 -0.32 6.28 -8.89
C ARG A 85 -1.76 6.74 -9.09
N VAL A 86 -2.66 6.41 -8.16
CA VAL A 86 -4.03 6.94 -8.16
C VAL A 86 -3.98 8.46 -8.11
N ALA A 87 -3.19 9.07 -7.21
CA ALA A 87 -3.07 10.53 -7.13
C ALA A 87 -2.62 11.18 -8.45
N ILE A 88 -1.64 10.58 -9.16
CA ILE A 88 -1.19 11.03 -10.48
C ILE A 88 -2.32 10.96 -11.51
N LEU A 89 -3.06 9.86 -11.55
CA LEU A 89 -4.15 9.66 -12.52
C LEU A 89 -5.31 10.61 -12.23
N SER A 90 -5.73 10.74 -10.97
CA SER A 90 -6.76 11.70 -10.53
C SER A 90 -6.42 13.13 -10.94
N ARG A 91 -5.15 13.55 -10.78
CA ARG A 91 -4.69 14.88 -11.19
C ARG A 91 -4.80 15.10 -12.70
N LYS A 92 -4.49 14.08 -13.52
CA LYS A 92 -4.65 14.18 -14.99
C LYS A 92 -6.11 14.39 -15.40
N GLU A 93 -7.04 13.79 -14.65
CA GLU A 93 -8.48 13.96 -14.82
C GLU A 93 -9.04 15.22 -14.14
N LYS A 94 -8.19 16.04 -13.52
CA LYS A 94 -8.57 17.19 -12.67
C LYS A 94 -9.53 16.81 -11.53
N ASN A 95 -9.55 15.55 -11.12
CA ASN A 95 -10.30 15.06 -9.97
C ASN A 95 -9.49 15.27 -8.68
N TYR A 96 -9.41 16.52 -8.23
CA TYR A 96 -8.61 16.86 -7.04
C TYR A 96 -9.20 16.30 -5.75
N GLU A 97 -10.50 16.09 -5.68
CA GLU A 97 -11.14 15.44 -4.52
C GLU A 97 -10.63 14.01 -4.33
N GLN A 98 -10.56 13.23 -5.43
CA GLN A 98 -10.01 11.87 -5.38
C GLN A 98 -8.50 11.86 -5.10
N GLU A 99 -7.74 12.81 -5.66
CA GLU A 99 -6.32 12.98 -5.33
C GLU A 99 -6.14 13.21 -3.83
N ILE A 100 -6.92 14.12 -3.24
CA ILE A 100 -6.89 14.42 -1.80
C ILE A 100 -7.24 13.18 -0.99
N PHE A 101 -8.31 12.46 -1.35
CA PHE A 101 -8.77 11.29 -0.63
C PHE A 101 -7.68 10.22 -0.50
N TYR A 102 -7.10 9.77 -1.62
CA TYR A 102 -6.11 8.69 -1.59
C TYR A 102 -4.78 9.13 -0.96
N CYS A 103 -4.33 10.38 -1.17
CA CYS A 103 -3.13 10.87 -0.50
C CYS A 103 -3.34 10.98 1.02
N ALA A 104 -4.47 11.54 1.47
CA ALA A 104 -4.78 11.70 2.88
C ALA A 104 -4.94 10.35 3.59
N GLN A 105 -5.67 9.42 2.98
CA GLN A 105 -5.87 8.07 3.52
C GLN A 105 -4.53 7.34 3.71
N TYR A 106 -3.63 7.41 2.72
CA TYR A 106 -2.31 6.77 2.84
C TYR A 106 -1.50 7.37 4.00
N ILE A 107 -1.40 8.70 4.06
CA ILE A 107 -0.68 9.40 5.12
C ILE A 107 -1.23 9.03 6.50
N GLU A 108 -2.56 9.10 6.66
CA GLU A 108 -3.23 8.78 7.93
C GLU A 108 -2.91 7.35 8.39
N LYS A 109 -3.03 6.36 7.50
CA LYS A 109 -2.77 4.96 7.85
C LYS A 109 -1.31 4.70 8.21
N VAL A 110 -0.38 5.31 7.47
CA VAL A 110 1.05 5.18 7.75
C VAL A 110 1.42 5.85 9.07
N GLU A 111 0.95 7.07 9.34
CA GLU A 111 1.20 7.75 10.61
C GLU A 111 0.60 6.97 11.79
N ALA A 112 -0.64 6.49 11.66
CA ALA A 112 -1.27 5.65 12.67
C ALA A 112 -0.48 4.35 12.94
N PHE A 113 0.11 3.75 11.91
CA PHE A 113 0.97 2.58 12.07
C PHE A 113 2.19 2.88 12.93
N TYR A 114 2.94 3.93 12.61
CA TYR A 114 4.17 4.25 13.37
C TYR A 114 3.88 4.85 14.74
N LEU A 115 2.76 5.54 14.92
CA LEU A 115 2.31 5.98 16.24
C LEU A 115 2.05 4.78 17.17
N LYS A 116 1.46 3.72 16.63
CA LYS A 116 1.14 2.50 17.40
C LYS A 116 2.34 1.58 17.63
N ASN A 117 3.19 1.41 16.61
CA ASN A 117 4.23 0.36 16.62
C ASN A 117 5.65 0.92 16.86
N GLY A 118 5.84 2.24 16.77
CA GLY A 118 7.16 2.85 16.77
C GLY A 118 7.97 2.53 15.50
N THR A 119 9.23 2.95 15.47
CA THR A 119 10.14 2.78 14.32
C THR A 119 11.30 1.82 14.62
N ALA A 120 11.39 1.27 15.82
CA ALA A 120 12.51 0.41 16.22
C ALA A 120 12.48 -0.91 15.45
N GLY A 121 13.53 -1.20 14.68
CA GLY A 121 13.67 -2.45 13.92
C GLY A 121 12.84 -2.53 12.64
N ILE A 122 12.18 -1.44 12.22
CA ILE A 122 11.38 -1.37 11.00
C ILE A 122 11.82 -0.16 10.18
N ALA A 123 11.94 -0.31 8.86
CA ALA A 123 12.20 0.82 7.98
C ALA A 123 11.05 1.85 8.07
N ASP A 124 11.38 3.11 8.33
CA ASP A 124 10.39 4.20 8.40
C ASP A 124 10.09 4.73 6.99
N VAL A 125 8.99 4.27 6.39
CA VAL A 125 8.62 4.65 5.02
C VAL A 125 8.31 6.15 4.89
N ARG A 126 8.04 6.85 6.01
CA ARG A 126 7.81 8.30 6.01
C ARG A 126 9.04 9.07 5.58
N LYS A 127 10.23 8.50 5.78
CA LYS A 127 11.50 9.06 5.32
C LYS A 127 11.79 8.77 3.84
N GLY A 128 10.98 7.92 3.20
CA GLY A 128 11.17 7.54 1.80
C GLY A 128 10.70 8.60 0.81
N PRO A 129 11.27 8.63 -0.41
CA PRO A 129 10.95 9.64 -1.43
C PRO A 129 9.48 9.60 -1.85
N THR A 130 8.88 8.41 -1.96
CA THR A 130 7.48 8.25 -2.39
C THR A 130 6.49 8.80 -1.37
N TYR A 131 6.75 8.60 -0.06
CA TYR A 131 5.92 9.21 0.99
C TYR A 131 5.98 10.74 0.92
N GLN A 132 7.18 11.30 0.79
CA GLN A 132 7.39 12.74 0.68
C GLN A 132 6.72 13.32 -0.58
N ALA A 133 6.72 12.57 -1.69
CA ALA A 133 5.98 12.95 -2.89
C ALA A 133 4.46 12.99 -2.64
N ILE A 134 3.90 12.00 -1.94
CA ILE A 134 2.47 11.96 -1.59
C ILE A 134 2.08 13.13 -0.68
N VAL A 135 2.90 13.49 0.31
CA VAL A 135 2.68 14.68 1.17
C VAL A 135 2.61 15.97 0.33
N LYS A 136 3.57 16.16 -0.57
CA LYS A 136 3.58 17.33 -1.47
C LYS A 136 2.37 17.36 -2.40
N ARG A 137 1.96 16.20 -2.93
CA ARG A 137 0.75 16.08 -3.78
C ARG A 137 -0.50 16.46 -3.00
N LEU A 138 -0.67 15.98 -1.76
CA LEU A 138 -1.81 16.33 -0.93
C LEU A 138 -1.93 17.85 -0.73
N GLN A 139 -0.83 18.51 -0.39
CA GLN A 139 -0.82 19.97 -0.24
C GLN A 139 -1.25 20.65 -1.55
N LYS A 140 -0.67 20.23 -2.68
CA LYS A 140 -1.00 20.82 -3.98
C LYS A 140 -2.43 20.54 -4.45
N ALA A 141 -2.95 19.36 -4.16
CA ALA A 141 -4.32 18.97 -4.49
C ALA A 141 -5.33 19.83 -3.73
N ARG A 142 -5.09 20.08 -2.43
CA ARG A 142 -5.92 20.99 -1.61
C ARG A 142 -5.94 22.42 -2.18
N GLU A 143 -4.80 22.96 -2.59
CA GLU A 143 -4.74 24.28 -3.24
C GLU A 143 -5.56 24.34 -4.53
N LEU A 144 -5.45 23.31 -5.40
CA LEU A 144 -6.18 23.28 -6.66
C LEU A 144 -7.68 23.07 -6.46
N TYR A 145 -8.05 22.22 -5.51
CA TYR A 145 -9.46 22.00 -5.17
C TYR A 145 -10.12 23.27 -4.64
N ALA A 146 -9.43 24.02 -3.77
CA ALA A 146 -9.92 25.31 -3.29
C ALA A 146 -10.14 26.30 -4.46
N LYS A 147 -9.16 26.41 -5.37
CA LYS A 147 -9.25 27.29 -6.55
C LYS A 147 -10.36 26.90 -7.53
N GLN A 148 -10.74 25.62 -7.61
CA GLN A 148 -11.82 25.16 -8.48
C GLN A 148 -13.21 25.53 -7.91
N ARG A 149 -13.31 25.77 -6.60
CA ARG A 149 -14.55 26.09 -5.91
C ARG A 149 -14.78 27.60 -5.73
N THR A 150 -13.80 28.42 -6.11
CA THR A 150 -13.87 29.89 -6.09
C THR A 150 -14.18 30.39 -7.49
#